data_AF-A0AAD6KW89-F1
#
_entry.id   AF-A0AAD6KW89-F1
#
_cell.length_a   1.000
_cell.length_b   1.000
_cell.length_c   1.000
_cell.angle_alpha   90.00
_cell.angle_beta   90.00
_cell.angle_gamma   90.00
#
_symmetry.space_group_name_H-M   'P 1'
#
loop_
_entity.id
_entity.type
_entity.pdbx_description
1 polymer ?
#
loop_
_entity_poly.entity_id
_entity_poly.type
_entity_poly.pdbx_seq_one_letter_code
_entity_poly.pdbx_strand_id
1 'polypeptide(L)'
;MTLLLGPPGCGKATLLLALSGKRSHALEVSGEISYNGHSLEEFVPQKSSVYISQHDLHISEKTARETIDFSARCQGIGTRADITQEVCRREKQAGILPDPDVDAYMKVHVKL
;
A
#
# COMPACT_ATOMS: atom_id res chain seq x y z
N MET A 1 -4.94 16.13 6.13
CA MET A 1 -5.31 16.38 4.72
C MET A 1 -4.43 17.53 4.23
N THR A 2 -3.84 17.40 3.04
CA THR A 2 -2.91 18.41 2.48
C THR A 2 -3.38 18.78 1.07
N LEU A 3 -3.39 20.07 0.74
CA LEU A 3 -3.75 20.59 -0.57
C LEU A 3 -2.51 21.15 -1.26
N LEU A 4 -2.24 20.69 -2.50
CA LEU A 4 -1.13 21.17 -3.32
C LEU A 4 -1.66 21.97 -4.52
N LEU A 5 -1.40 23.28 -4.54
CA LEU A 5 -1.83 24.19 -5.61
C LEU A 5 -0.64 24.73 -6.40
N GLY A 6 -0.87 25.04 -7.67
CA GLY A 6 0.13 25.64 -8.55
C GLY A 6 -0.33 25.65 -10.01
N PRO A 7 0.25 26.52 -10.85
CA PRO A 7 -0.15 26.67 -12.25
C PRO A 7 0.05 25.38 -13.07
N PRO A 8 -0.59 25.23 -14.24
CA PRO A 8 -0.32 24.12 -15.15
C PRO A 8 1.18 23.99 -15.43
N GLY A 9 1.70 22.76 -15.48
CA GLY A 9 3.12 22.50 -15.77
C GLY A 9 4.10 22.65 -14.59
N CYS A 10 3.69 23.13 -13.41
CA CYS A 10 4.62 23.31 -12.28
C CYS A 10 5.05 22.01 -11.54
N GLY A 11 4.76 20.83 -12.11
CA GLY A 11 5.25 19.55 -11.57
C GLY A 11 4.44 18.94 -10.41
N LYS A 12 3.22 19.41 -10.10
CA LYS A 12 2.39 18.84 -9.01
C LYS A 12 2.19 17.33 -9.14
N ALA A 13 1.77 16.86 -10.31
CA ALA A 13 1.57 15.43 -10.57
C ALA A 13 2.89 14.66 -10.45
N THR A 14 3.98 15.24 -10.94
CA THR A 14 5.34 14.69 -10.84
C THR A 14 5.77 14.54 -9.37
N LEU A 15 5.50 15.54 -8.53
CA LEU A 15 5.79 15.51 -7.10
C LEU A 15 4.98 14.42 -6.40
N LEU A 16 3.67 14.32 -6.67
CA LEU A 16 2.83 13.27 -6.08
C LEU A 16 3.25 11.86 -6.51
N LEU A 17 3.66 11.70 -7.77
CA LEU A 17 4.24 10.45 -8.28
C LEU A 17 5.54 10.09 -7.55
N ALA A 18 6.44 11.06 -7.35
CA ALA A 18 7.68 10.87 -6.61
C ALA A 18 7.43 10.44 -5.16
N LEU A 19 6.50 11.12 -4.46
CA LEU A 19 6.10 10.76 -3.10
C LEU A 19 5.55 9.33 -3.04
N SER A 20 4.70 8.93 -3.99
CA SER A 20 4.15 7.56 -4.05
C SER A 20 5.17 6.46 -4.42
N GLY A 21 6.44 6.81 -4.64
CA GLY A 21 7.47 5.89 -5.13
C GLY A 21 7.26 5.43 -6.58
N LYS A 22 6.37 6.08 -7.34
CA LYS A 22 6.15 5.83 -8.78
C LYS A 22 6.95 6.81 -9.63
N ARG A 23 8.27 6.83 -9.44
CA ARG A 23 9.19 7.70 -10.18
C ARG A 23 9.51 7.12 -11.57
N SER A 24 9.53 7.97 -12.59
CA SER A 24 10.14 7.62 -13.88
C SER A 24 11.65 7.68 -13.77
N HIS A 25 12.37 6.69 -14.31
CA HIS A 25 13.84 6.66 -14.28
C HIS A 25 14.50 7.91 -14.89
N ALA A 26 13.80 8.63 -15.77
CA ALA A 26 14.26 9.86 -16.40
C ALA A 26 14.17 11.12 -15.50
N LEU A 27 13.52 11.04 -14.34
CA LEU A 27 13.36 12.15 -13.41
C LEU A 27 14.40 12.08 -12.29
N GLU A 28 15.20 13.14 -12.17
CA GLU A 28 16.07 13.37 -11.02
C GLU A 28 15.24 13.89 -9.84
N VAL A 29 15.48 13.34 -8.65
CA VAL A 29 14.84 13.77 -7.40
C VAL A 29 15.96 14.08 -6.42
N SER A 30 15.90 15.26 -5.82
CA SER A 30 16.83 15.70 -4.78
C SER A 30 16.06 15.98 -3.48
N GLY A 31 16.78 15.95 -2.36
CA GLY A 31 16.20 16.00 -1.02
C GLY A 31 15.84 14.63 -0.46
N GLU A 32 15.22 14.62 0.71
CA GLU A 32 14.90 13.40 1.46
C GLU A 32 13.38 13.23 1.59
N ILE A 33 12.91 12.00 1.46
CA ILE A 33 11.51 11.63 1.65
C ILE A 33 11.48 10.47 2.66
N SER A 34 10.78 10.70 3.77
CA SER A 34 10.60 9.71 4.82
C SER A 34 9.12 9.46 5.11
N TYR A 35 8.75 8.21 5.35
CA TYR A 35 7.44 7.77 5.82
C TYR A 35 7.56 7.26 7.24
N ASN A 36 6.96 7.97 8.21
CA ASN A 36 7.08 7.64 9.64
C ASN A 36 8.54 7.48 10.12
N GLY A 37 9.46 8.30 9.59
CA GLY A 37 10.88 8.24 9.93
C GLY A 37 11.70 7.23 9.11
N HIS A 38 11.08 6.43 8.24
CA HIS A 38 11.75 5.48 7.37
C HIS A 38 11.94 6.05 5.97
N SER A 39 13.16 5.96 5.43
CA SER A 39 13.46 6.25 4.03
C SER A 39 12.68 5.35 3.07
N LEU A 40 12.40 5.85 1.87
CA LEU A 40 11.75 5.09 0.79
C LEU A 40 12.49 3.78 0.43
N GLU A 41 13.78 3.69 0.74
CA GLU A 41 14.61 2.50 0.50
C GLU A 41 14.44 1.40 1.56
N GLU A 42 13.90 1.74 2.74
CA GLU A 42 13.73 0.81 3.87
C GLU A 42 12.48 -0.07 3.73
N PHE A 43 11.59 0.23 2.77
CA PHE A 43 10.35 -0.50 2.55
C PHE A 43 9.96 -0.48 1.07
N VAL A 44 8.75 -0.98 0.75
CA VAL A 44 8.20 -0.92 -0.61
C VAL A 44 7.13 0.17 -0.65
N PRO A 45 7.44 1.40 -1.12
CA PRO A 45 6.53 2.53 -1.05
C PRO A 45 5.19 2.29 -1.74
N GLN A 46 5.19 1.52 -2.83
CA GLN A 46 3.99 1.21 -3.61
C GLN A 46 3.00 0.30 -2.87
N LYS A 47 3.39 -0.31 -1.74
CA LYS A 47 2.50 -1.06 -0.84
C LYS A 47 1.88 -0.20 0.26
N SER A 48 2.46 0.96 0.55
CA SER A 48 2.04 1.85 1.65
C SER A 48 1.50 3.19 1.18
N SER A 49 1.85 3.61 -0.04
CA SER A 49 1.44 4.86 -0.67
C SER A 49 0.99 4.60 -2.10
N VAL A 50 -0.09 5.27 -2.50
CA VAL A 50 -0.70 5.10 -3.83
C VAL A 50 -0.98 6.47 -4.44
N TYR A 51 -0.54 6.64 -5.68
CA TYR A 51 -0.97 7.73 -6.55
C TYR A 51 -2.23 7.31 -7.32
N ILE A 52 -3.28 8.11 -7.19
CA ILE A 52 -4.51 8.00 -7.98
C ILE A 52 -4.40 8.96 -9.16
N SER A 53 -4.46 8.40 -10.37
CA SER A 53 -4.35 9.16 -11.62
C SER A 53 -5.58 10.03 -11.85
N GLN A 54 -5.45 11.04 -12.70
CA GLN A 54 -6.58 11.81 -13.22
C GLN A 54 -7.50 10.96 -14.11
N HIS A 55 -6.95 9.89 -14.70
CA HIS A 55 -7.71 8.95 -15.51
C HIS A 55 -8.03 7.69 -14.72
N ASP A 56 -9.31 7.34 -14.68
CA ASP A 56 -9.77 6.10 -14.11
C ASP A 56 -9.48 4.93 -15.05
N LEU A 57 -8.99 3.83 -14.48
CA LEU A 57 -8.78 2.57 -15.18
C LEU A 57 -9.86 1.59 -14.69
N HIS A 58 -10.99 1.56 -15.38
CA HIS A 58 -12.13 0.71 -15.04
C HIS A 58 -12.45 -0.27 -16.17
N ILE A 59 -12.82 -1.51 -15.81
CA ILE A 59 -13.32 -2.52 -16.74
C ILE A 59 -14.84 -2.34 -16.83
N SER A 60 -15.33 -1.78 -17.94
CA SER A 60 -16.74 -1.40 -18.13
C SER A 60 -17.74 -2.53 -17.90
N GLU A 61 -17.31 -3.76 -18.10
CA GLU A 61 -18.13 -4.97 -18.00
C GLU A 61 -18.25 -5.47 -16.55
N LYS A 62 -17.56 -4.86 -15.58
CA LYS A 62 -17.61 -5.25 -14.16
C LYS A 62 -18.49 -4.33 -13.35
N THR A 63 -19.26 -4.93 -12.45
CA THR A 63 -19.92 -4.21 -11.37
C THR A 63 -18.89 -3.71 -10.35
N ALA A 64 -19.26 -2.71 -9.55
CA ALA A 64 -18.39 -2.18 -8.49
C ALA A 64 -17.91 -3.26 -7.51
N ARG A 65 -18.79 -4.21 -7.14
CA ARG A 65 -18.44 -5.36 -6.28
C ARG A 65 -17.36 -6.22 -6.91
N GLU A 66 -17.55 -6.59 -8.17
CA GLU A 66 -16.59 -7.44 -8.90
C GLU A 66 -15.25 -6.75 -9.11
N THR A 67 -15.25 -5.43 -9.35
CA THR A 67 -14.02 -4.63 -9.47
C THR A 67 -13.24 -4.64 -8.15
N ILE A 68 -13.91 -4.43 -7.01
CA ILE A 68 -13.27 -4.48 -5.69
C ILE A 68 -12.74 -5.89 -5.38
N ASP A 69 -13.54 -6.93 -5.62
CA ASP A 69 -13.12 -8.32 -5.41
C ASP A 69 -11.93 -8.70 -6.29
N PHE A 70 -11.90 -8.24 -7.55
CA PHE A 70 -10.78 -8.43 -8.45
C PHE A 70 -9.52 -7.69 -7.96
N SER A 71 -9.64 -6.42 -7.60
CA SER A 71 -8.52 -5.65 -7.04
C SER A 71 -7.95 -6.29 -5.78
N ALA A 72 -8.81 -6.77 -4.87
CA ALA A 72 -8.38 -7.45 -3.65
C ALA A 72 -7.56 -8.73 -3.95
N ARG A 73 -7.95 -9.51 -4.98
CA ARG A 73 -7.20 -10.68 -5.41
C ARG A 73 -5.86 -10.32 -6.05
N CYS A 74 -5.82 -9.27 -6.88
CA CYS A 74 -4.61 -8.81 -7.57
C CYS A 74 -3.57 -8.16 -6.64
N GLN A 75 -4.01 -7.51 -5.56
CA GLN A 75 -3.10 -6.92 -4.57
C GLN A 75 -2.36 -7.96 -3.72
N GLY A 76 -2.55 -9.25 -4.01
CA GLY A 76 -1.77 -10.31 -3.39
C GLY A 76 -2.25 -10.59 -1.98
N ILE A 77 -3.33 -11.35 -1.86
CA ILE A 77 -3.62 -12.14 -0.66
C ILE A 77 -2.60 -13.30 -0.52
N GLY A 78 -1.80 -13.57 -1.57
CA GLY A 78 -0.72 -14.55 -1.61
C GLY A 78 0.45 -14.12 -0.74
N THR A 79 0.30 -14.37 0.56
CA THR A 79 1.26 -14.35 1.69
C THR A 79 0.52 -14.05 2.99
N ARG A 80 -0.80 -13.76 3.02
CA ARG A 80 -1.49 -13.56 4.31
C ARG A 80 -1.37 -14.78 5.22
N ALA A 81 -1.46 -15.99 4.67
CA ALA A 81 -1.22 -17.21 5.43
C ALA A 81 0.20 -17.25 6.00
N ASP A 82 1.21 -17.04 5.15
CA ASP A 82 2.63 -17.06 5.54
C ASP A 82 2.98 -15.94 6.54
N ILE A 83 2.43 -14.74 6.34
CA ILE A 83 2.61 -13.57 7.22
C ILE A 83 1.89 -13.82 8.54
N THR A 84 0.64 -14.30 8.54
CA THR A 84 -0.09 -14.64 9.76
C THR A 84 0.64 -15.76 10.52
N GLN A 85 1.20 -16.74 9.81
CA GLN A 85 2.01 -17.79 10.42
C GLN A 85 3.31 -17.23 11.03
N GLU A 86 3.99 -16.32 10.34
CA GLU A 86 5.20 -15.65 10.83
C GLU A 86 4.92 -14.73 12.02
N VAL A 87 3.81 -13.99 12.01
CA VAL A 87 3.35 -13.16 13.13
C VAL A 87 3.04 -14.04 14.34
N CYS A 88 2.25 -15.11 14.17
CA CYS A 88 1.98 -16.07 15.25
C CYS A 88 3.27 -16.65 15.84
N ARG A 89 4.28 -16.93 15.01
CA ARG A 89 5.58 -17.45 15.45
C ARG A 89 6.33 -16.43 16.32
N ARG A 90 6.34 -15.15 15.92
CA ARG A 90 7.02 -14.07 16.65
C ARG A 90 6.30 -13.72 17.95
N GLU A 91 4.98 -13.68 17.95
CA GLU A 91 4.17 -13.44 19.16
C GLU A 91 4.46 -14.51 20.22
N LYS A 92 4.52 -15.80 19.82
CA LYS A 92 4.91 -16.90 20.71
C LYS A 92 6.33 -16.73 21.28
N GLN A 93 7.30 -16.33 20.45
CA GLN A 93 8.69 -16.11 20.89
C GLN A 93 8.81 -14.91 21.85
N ALA A 94 8.01 -13.86 21.63
CA ALA A 94 8.01 -12.66 22.46
C ALA A 94 7.05 -12.75 23.66
N GLY A 95 6.27 -13.83 23.79
CA GLY A 95 5.26 -13.98 24.85
C GLY A 95 4.11 -12.97 24.75
N ILE A 96 3.84 -12.46 23.55
CA ILE A 96 2.78 -11.48 23.31
C ILE A 96 1.45 -12.21 23.17
N LEU A 97 0.45 -11.80 23.95
CA LEU A 97 -0.94 -12.19 23.77
C LEU A 97 -1.63 -11.12 22.90
N PRO A 98 -1.99 -11.44 21.65
CA PRO A 98 -2.71 -10.50 20.80
C PRO A 98 -4.12 -10.28 21.35
N ASP A 99 -4.66 -9.11 21.06
CA ASP A 99 -6.05 -8.78 21.36
C ASP A 99 -6.99 -9.79 20.65
N PRO A 100 -7.99 -10.36 21.35
CA PRO A 100 -8.84 -11.42 20.80
C PRO A 100 -9.60 -11.02 19.53
N ASP A 101 -10.07 -9.77 19.44
CA ASP A 101 -10.86 -9.29 18.31
C ASP A 101 -9.98 -9.07 17.08
N VAL A 102 -8.78 -8.54 17.30
CA VAL A 102 -7.78 -8.34 16.24
C VAL A 102 -7.26 -9.69 15.72
N ASP A 103 -6.99 -10.63 16.61
CA ASP A 103 -6.50 -11.97 16.26
C ASP A 103 -7.54 -12.75 15.44
N ALA A 104 -8.81 -12.70 15.88
CA ALA A 104 -9.92 -13.30 15.15
C ALA A 104 -10.05 -12.68 13.74
N TYR A 105 -10.06 -11.36 13.62
CA TYR A 105 -10.15 -10.67 12.32
C TYR A 105 -9.02 -11.07 11.36
N MET A 106 -7.79 -11.15 11.87
CA MET A 106 -6.60 -11.49 11.07
C MET A 106 -6.63 -12.94 10.56
N LYS A 107 -7.21 -13.86 11.33
CA LYS A 107 -7.23 -15.31 11.03
C LYS A 107 -8.48 -15.78 10.28
N VAL A 108 -9.61 -15.08 10.34
CA VAL A 108 -10.89 -15.49 9.69
C VAL A 108 -10.76 -15.80 8.19
N HIS A 109 -9.85 -15.12 7.49
CA HIS A 109 -9.67 -15.27 6.03
C HIS A 109 -8.48 -16.17 5.66
N VAL A 110 -7.80 -16.75 6.64
CA VAL A 110 -6.72 -17.71 6.46
C VAL A 110 -7.27 -19.09 6.81
N LYS A 111 -7.58 -19.91 5.79
CA LYS A 111 -7.77 -21.35 6.02
C LYS A 111 -6.42 -21.94 6.40
N LEU A 112 -6.20 -22.20 7.68
CA LEU A 112 -5.15 -23.11 8.16
C LEU A 112 -5.56 -24.56 7.86
#